data_AF-A0A7Y2UEB6-F1
#
_entry.id   AF-A0A7Y2UEB6-F1
#
_cell.length_a   1.000
_cell.length_b   1.000
_cell.length_c   1.000
_cell.angle_alpha   90.00
_cell.angle_beta   90.00
_cell.angle_gamma   90.00
#
_symmetry.space_group_name_H-M   'P 1'
#
loop_
_entity.id
_entity.type
_entity.pdbx_description
1 polymer ?
#
loop_
_entity_poly.entity_id
_entity_poly.type
_entity_poly.pdbx_seq_one_letter_code
_entity_poly.pdbx_strand_id
1 'polypeptide(L)'
;MTEFTCLLGGPAFSEFHREKLVDGLRRCAGQEVSFTAQFIYFIESPSSLSPENLERLEALLQAQVAAEVEPSGMLLVVPRLGTQSPWSSKATDIAHRCGMDMVSRIERGVLFHLPPEGILPPLLTSITPLIHDRMTQTVLDCIEDAKALFDHH
;
A
#
# COMPACT_ATOMS: atom_id res chain seq x y z
N MET A 1 19.43 -3.49 13.03
CA MET A 1 18.60 -3.93 11.90
C MET A 1 17.19 -3.57 12.26
N THR A 2 16.49 -2.79 11.43
CA THR A 2 15.08 -2.46 11.65
C THR A 2 14.23 -3.65 11.20
N GLU A 3 13.11 -3.81 11.88
CA GLU A 3 12.10 -4.82 11.60
C GLU A 3 10.93 -4.18 10.85
N PHE A 4 10.30 -4.98 10.02
CA PHE A 4 9.29 -4.52 9.08
C PHE A 4 8.01 -5.33 9.22
N THR A 5 6.89 -4.65 9.45
CA THR A 5 5.58 -5.28 9.58
C THR A 5 4.61 -4.69 8.56
N CYS A 6 3.87 -5.58 7.87
CA CYS A 6 2.84 -5.20 6.91
C CYS A 6 1.45 -5.52 7.46
N LEU A 7 0.54 -4.55 7.40
CA LEU A 7 -0.87 -4.72 7.75
C LEU A 7 -1.76 -4.38 6.55
N LEU A 8 -2.75 -5.22 6.26
CA LEU A 8 -3.77 -4.98 5.25
C LEU A 8 -4.96 -4.25 5.85
N GLY A 9 -5.32 -3.12 5.25
CA GLY A 9 -6.47 -2.32 5.63
C GLY A 9 -7.71 -2.61 4.80
N GLY A 10 -8.73 -1.78 5.01
CA GLY A 10 -9.96 -1.79 4.22
C GLY A 10 -9.79 -1.31 2.77
N PRO A 11 -10.91 -1.20 2.03
CA PRO A 11 -10.92 -0.73 0.64
C PRO A 11 -10.26 0.65 0.46
N ALA A 12 -9.41 0.80 -0.56
CA ALA A 12 -8.66 2.03 -0.80
C ALA A 12 -9.50 3.15 -1.45
N PHE A 13 -10.58 2.78 -2.14
CA PHE A 13 -11.43 3.70 -2.90
C PHE A 13 -12.89 3.60 -2.47
N SER A 14 -13.58 4.74 -2.50
CA SER A 14 -15.04 4.77 -2.45
C SER A 14 -15.62 4.13 -3.71
N GLU A 15 -16.89 3.71 -3.65
CA GLU A 15 -17.60 3.13 -4.80
C GLU A 15 -17.54 4.04 -6.03
N PHE A 16 -17.79 5.35 -5.85
CA PHE A 16 -17.70 6.32 -6.93
C PHE A 16 -16.29 6.42 -7.56
N HIS A 17 -15.23 6.43 -6.75
CA HIS A 17 -13.86 6.45 -7.28
C HIS A 17 -13.50 5.14 -7.98
N ARG A 18 -13.97 4.01 -7.45
CA ARG A 18 -13.80 2.69 -8.07
C ARG A 18 -14.47 2.66 -9.44
N GLU A 19 -15.72 3.10 -9.57
CA GLU A 19 -16.43 3.17 -10.85
C GLU A 19 -15.70 4.05 -11.87
N LYS A 20 -15.23 5.23 -11.46
CA LYS A 20 -14.46 6.12 -12.33
C LYS A 20 -13.15 5.47 -12.81
N LEU A 21 -12.47 4.71 -11.95
CA LEU A 21 -11.28 3.95 -12.31
C LEU A 21 -11.62 2.83 -13.30
N VAL A 22 -12.65 2.02 -13.04
CA VAL A 22 -13.11 0.97 -13.96
C VAL A 22 -13.43 1.54 -15.34
N ASP A 23 -14.15 2.66 -15.41
CA ASP A 23 -14.45 3.35 -16.67
C ASP A 23 -13.19 3.82 -17.41
N GLY A 24 -12.21 4.36 -16.68
CA GLY A 24 -10.92 4.76 -17.24
C GLY A 24 -10.14 3.57 -17.79
N LEU A 25 -10.04 2.51 -16.99
CA LEU A 25 -9.37 1.25 -17.36
C LEU A 25 -10.01 0.65 -18.60
N ARG A 26 -11.35 0.60 -18.66
CA ARG A 26 -12.10 0.09 -19.81
C ARG A 26 -11.78 0.86 -21.10
N ARG A 27 -11.70 2.20 -21.03
CA ARG A 27 -11.37 3.04 -22.20
C ARG A 27 -9.95 2.82 -22.69
N CYS A 28 -9.00 2.58 -21.79
CA CYS A 28 -7.61 2.35 -22.14
C CYS A 28 -7.34 0.90 -22.60
N ALA A 29 -7.98 -0.07 -21.97
CA ALA A 29 -7.78 -1.51 -22.23
C ALA A 29 -8.62 -2.04 -23.40
N GLY A 30 -9.71 -1.36 -23.76
CA GLY A 30 -10.68 -1.85 -24.75
C GLY A 30 -11.58 -2.99 -24.25
N GLN A 31 -11.41 -3.41 -23.00
CA GLN A 31 -12.17 -4.46 -22.34
C GLN A 31 -12.38 -4.11 -20.86
N GLU A 32 -13.33 -4.78 -20.20
CA GLU A 32 -13.55 -4.60 -18.77
C GLU A 32 -12.39 -5.21 -17.98
N VAL A 33 -11.84 -4.45 -17.04
CA VAL A 33 -10.74 -4.89 -16.16
C VAL A 33 -11.28 -4.90 -14.74
N SER A 34 -11.42 -6.09 -14.15
CA SER A 34 -11.73 -6.23 -12.74
C SER A 34 -10.48 -5.96 -11.89
N PHE A 35 -10.66 -5.33 -10.74
CA PHE A 35 -9.60 -5.18 -9.76
C PHE A 35 -10.17 -5.10 -8.34
N THR A 36 -9.36 -5.46 -7.37
CA THR A 36 -9.55 -5.05 -5.98
C THR A 36 -8.44 -4.07 -5.59
N ALA A 37 -8.73 -3.19 -4.65
CA ALA A 37 -7.75 -2.24 -4.14
C ALA A 37 -7.96 -2.04 -2.64
N GLN A 38 -6.92 -2.30 -1.86
CA GLN A 38 -6.94 -2.20 -0.40
C GLN A 38 -5.79 -1.33 0.06
N PHE A 39 -5.95 -0.67 1.21
CA PHE A 39 -4.81 -0.04 1.85
C PHE A 39 -3.86 -1.13 2.35
N ILE A 40 -2.56 -0.85 2.26
CA ILE A 40 -1.53 -1.61 2.96
C ILE A 40 -0.69 -0.62 3.76
N TYR A 41 -0.39 -1.00 5.00
CA TYR A 41 0.38 -0.20 5.92
C TYR A 41 1.72 -0.88 6.18
N PHE A 42 2.77 -0.07 6.16
CA PHE A 42 4.14 -0.49 6.37
C PHE A 42 4.66 0.15 7.65
N ILE A 43 5.07 -0.67 8.60
CA ILE A 43 5.53 -0.21 9.92
C ILE A 43 6.99 -0.61 10.08
N GLU A 44 7.83 0.40 10.30
CA GLU A 44 9.22 0.23 10.69
C GLU A 44 9.36 0.37 12.21
N SER A 45 10.08 -0.57 12.81
CA SER A 45 10.41 -0.56 14.24
C SER A 45 11.86 -1.05 14.46
N PRO A 46 12.51 -0.72 15.60
CA PRO A 46 13.87 -1.16 15.87
C PRO A 46 13.96 -2.66 16.23
N SER A 47 12.83 -3.28 16.55
CA SER A 47 12.70 -4.70 16.90
C SER A 47 11.30 -5.19 16.55
N SER A 48 11.10 -6.52 16.56
CA SER A 48 9.80 -7.13 16.27
C SER A 48 8.76 -6.64 17.27
N LEU A 49 7.54 -6.40 16.78
CA LEU A 49 6.44 -5.90 17.60
C LEU A 49 5.91 -7.04 18.48
N SER A 50 5.63 -6.75 19.75
CA SER A 50 4.92 -7.69 20.61
C SER A 50 3.48 -7.89 20.12
N PRO A 51 2.84 -9.03 20.42
CA PRO A 51 1.44 -9.26 20.03
C PRO A 51 0.49 -8.15 20.48
N GLU A 52 0.65 -7.66 21.71
CA GLU A 52 -0.15 -6.54 22.25
C GLU A 52 0.02 -5.25 21.42
N ASN A 53 1.26 -4.93 21.02
CA ASN A 53 1.52 -3.75 20.21
C ASN A 53 0.98 -3.91 18.78
N LEU A 54 1.02 -5.13 18.25
CA LEU A 54 0.45 -5.45 16.95
C LEU A 54 -1.07 -5.27 16.96
N GLU A 55 -1.77 -5.82 17.96
CA GLU A 55 -3.22 -5.64 18.14
C GLU A 55 -3.61 -4.16 18.25
N ARG A 56 -2.80 -3.37 18.96
CA ARG A 56 -3.01 -1.91 19.07
C ARG A 56 -2.83 -1.19 17.74
N LEU A 57 -1.85 -1.58 16.92
CA LEU A 57 -1.63 -1.03 15.58
C LEU A 57 -2.73 -1.44 14.61
N GLU A 58 -3.16 -2.70 14.67
CA GLU A 58 -4.31 -3.21 13.92
C GLU A 58 -5.58 -2.41 14.24
N ALA A 59 -5.85 -2.16 15.52
CA ALA A 59 -6.98 -1.34 15.96
C ALA A 59 -6.85 0.12 15.51
N LEU A 60 -5.65 0.72 15.61
CA LEU A 60 -5.40 2.10 15.21
C LEU A 60 -5.61 2.31 13.71
N LEU A 61 -5.13 1.37 12.89
CA LEU A 61 -5.12 1.45 11.43
C LEU A 61 -6.36 0.80 10.79
N GLN A 62 -7.21 0.16 11.60
CA GLN A 62 -8.32 -0.69 11.15
C GLN A 62 -7.84 -1.70 10.11
N ALA A 63 -6.79 -2.42 10.49
CA ALA A 63 -6.02 -3.29 9.62
C ALA A 63 -5.77 -4.63 10.31
N GLN A 64 -5.28 -5.61 9.56
CA GLN A 64 -4.93 -6.94 10.04
C GLN A 64 -3.59 -7.37 9.44
N VAL A 65 -2.84 -8.23 10.13
CA VAL A 65 -1.62 -8.82 9.57
C VAL A 65 -1.92 -9.47 8.22
N ALA A 66 -1.07 -9.19 7.23
CA ALA A 66 -1.12 -9.87 5.95
C ALA A 66 -0.79 -11.35 6.16
N ALA A 67 -1.81 -12.21 6.24
CA ALA A 67 -1.60 -13.65 6.42
C ALA A 67 -0.88 -14.23 5.19
N GLU A 68 -1.39 -13.95 3.99
CA GLU A 68 -0.79 -14.27 2.69
C GLU A 68 -1.30 -13.24 1.68
N VAL A 69 -0.40 -12.58 0.94
CA VAL A 69 -0.78 -11.78 -0.24
C VAL A 69 -0.41 -12.60 -1.45
N GLU A 70 -1.40 -12.88 -2.31
CA GLU A 70 -1.16 -13.58 -3.57
C GLU A 70 -0.21 -12.75 -4.44
N PRO A 71 1.01 -13.25 -4.74
CA PRO A 71 1.99 -12.47 -5.50
C PRO A 71 1.55 -12.24 -6.94
N SER A 72 0.79 -13.19 -7.48
CA SER A 72 0.27 -13.08 -8.84
C SER A 72 -0.87 -12.07 -8.89
N GLY A 73 -0.88 -11.21 -9.91
CA GLY A 73 -1.96 -10.22 -10.03
C GLY A 73 -1.74 -8.96 -9.21
N MET A 74 -0.62 -8.82 -8.50
CA MET A 74 -0.39 -7.68 -7.60
C MET A 74 0.29 -6.49 -8.28
N LEU A 75 -0.18 -5.28 -7.97
CA LEU A 75 0.56 -4.02 -8.14
C LEU A 75 0.47 -3.20 -6.86
N LEU A 76 1.61 -2.74 -6.36
CA LEU A 76 1.68 -1.97 -5.14
C LEU A 76 2.02 -0.51 -5.46
N VAL A 77 1.09 0.40 -5.18
CA VAL A 77 1.31 1.85 -5.34
C VAL A 77 1.68 2.45 -3.98
N VAL A 78 2.89 2.99 -3.88
CA VAL A 78 3.42 3.60 -2.66
C VAL A 78 3.86 5.05 -2.92
N PRO A 79 4.08 5.87 -1.88
CA PRO A 79 4.77 7.14 -2.05
C PRO A 79 6.10 6.95 -2.76
N ARG A 80 6.53 7.97 -3.49
CA ARG A 80 7.79 7.94 -4.22
C ARG A 80 8.93 7.53 -3.28
N LEU A 81 9.71 6.53 -3.67
CA LEU A 81 10.84 6.05 -2.86
C LEU A 81 11.81 7.21 -2.55
N GLY A 82 12.34 7.21 -1.32
CA GLY A 82 13.14 8.33 -0.80
C GLY A 82 12.32 9.54 -0.34
N THR A 83 10.99 9.43 -0.26
CA THR A 83 10.13 10.47 0.33
C THR A 83 9.33 9.90 1.51
N GLN A 84 8.92 10.78 2.42
CA GLN A 84 7.96 10.46 3.47
C GLN A 84 6.65 11.20 3.17
N SER A 85 5.53 10.48 3.17
CA SER A 85 4.23 11.11 2.88
C SER A 85 3.76 12.01 4.04
N PRO A 86 2.97 13.07 3.78
CA PRO A 86 2.35 13.84 4.86
C PRO A 86 1.41 12.99 5.74
N TRP A 87 0.88 11.89 5.21
CA TRP A 87 0.08 10.93 5.96
C TRP A 87 0.96 10.16 6.95
N SER A 88 2.15 9.73 6.51
CA SER A 88 3.12 9.03 7.34
C SER A 88 3.48 9.82 8.59
N SER A 89 3.86 11.09 8.44
CA SER A 89 4.22 11.93 9.59
C SER A 89 3.09 11.99 10.62
N LYS A 90 1.85 12.20 10.16
CA LYS A 90 0.69 12.24 11.07
C LYS A 90 0.38 10.88 11.70
N ALA A 91 0.48 9.79 10.94
CA ALA A 91 0.20 8.45 11.43
C ALA A 91 1.20 8.05 12.51
N THR A 92 2.49 8.33 12.30
CA THR A 92 3.55 8.10 13.28
C THR A 92 3.34 8.95 14.54
N ASP A 93 3.04 10.25 14.40
CA ASP A 93 2.74 11.13 15.54
C ASP A 93 1.55 10.62 16.37
N ILE A 94 0.50 10.11 15.72
CA ILE A 94 -0.66 9.53 16.41
C ILE A 94 -0.25 8.25 17.14
N ALA A 95 0.54 7.38 16.52
CA ALA A 95 1.03 6.16 17.16
C ALA A 95 1.83 6.46 18.44
N HIS A 96 2.73 7.44 18.39
CA HIS A 96 3.49 7.90 19.56
C HIS A 96 2.57 8.47 20.65
N ARG A 97 1.57 9.29 20.29
CA ARG A 97 0.57 9.80 21.26
C ARG A 97 -0.28 8.70 21.89
N CYS A 98 -0.45 7.59 21.19
CA CYS A 98 -1.09 6.40 21.72
C CYS A 98 -0.15 5.54 22.58
N GLY A 99 1.10 5.97 22.84
CA GLY A 99 2.08 5.26 23.65
C GLY A 99 2.81 4.14 22.90
N MET A 100 2.95 4.25 21.57
CA MET A 100 3.67 3.30 20.72
C MET A 100 4.98 3.90 20.20
N ASP A 101 5.81 4.41 21.11
CA ASP A 101 7.07 5.11 20.81
C ASP A 101 8.11 4.24 20.07
N MET A 102 7.95 2.92 20.11
CA MET A 102 8.80 1.99 19.36
C MET A 102 8.58 2.05 17.84
N VAL A 103 7.48 2.62 17.37
CA VAL A 103 7.22 2.79 15.93
C VAL A 103 8.14 3.87 15.40
N SER A 104 9.07 3.50 14.53
CA SER A 104 9.98 4.48 13.89
C SER A 104 9.23 5.27 12.82
N ARG A 105 8.47 4.58 11.97
CA ARG A 105 7.68 5.21 10.92
C ARG A 105 6.55 4.30 10.45
N ILE A 106 5.40 4.89 10.10
CA ILE A 106 4.28 4.22 9.45
C ILE A 106 4.13 4.84 8.07
N GLU A 107 4.02 4.04 7.03
CA GLU A 107 3.69 4.51 5.68
C GLU A 107 2.48 3.74 5.12
N ARG A 108 1.78 4.34 4.16
CA ARG A 108 0.60 3.74 3.54
C ARG A 108 0.76 3.65 2.03
N GLY A 109 0.50 2.47 1.49
CA GLY A 109 0.33 2.20 0.07
C GLY A 109 -1.09 1.78 -0.29
N VAL A 110 -1.31 1.55 -1.58
CA VAL A 110 -2.50 0.91 -2.14
C VAL A 110 -2.06 -0.35 -2.86
N LEU A 111 -2.61 -1.47 -2.42
CA LEU A 111 -2.40 -2.78 -2.98
C LEU A 111 -3.51 -3.09 -3.97
N PHE A 112 -3.19 -3.11 -5.26
CA PHE A 112 -4.09 -3.54 -6.32
C PHE A 112 -3.91 -5.04 -6.57
N HIS A 113 -5.02 -5.76 -6.68
CA HIS A 113 -5.03 -7.09 -7.29
C HIS A 113 -5.86 -7.04 -8.58
N LEU A 114 -5.22 -7.43 -9.67
CA LEU A 114 -5.80 -7.63 -10.98
C LEU A 114 -5.80 -9.13 -11.29
N PRO A 115 -6.72 -9.60 -12.15
CA PRO A 115 -6.62 -10.94 -12.69
C PRO A 115 -5.31 -11.09 -13.49
N PRO A 116 -4.77 -12.31 -13.68
CA PRO A 116 -3.50 -12.52 -14.39
C PRO A 116 -3.43 -11.87 -15.78
N GLU A 117 -4.56 -11.82 -16.49
CA GLU A 117 -4.70 -11.17 -17.79
C GLU A 117 -4.56 -9.63 -17.70
N GLY A 118 -4.85 -9.07 -16.52
CA GLY A 118 -4.69 -7.68 -16.13
C GLY A 118 -3.24 -7.20 -16.05
N ILE A 119 -2.28 -8.13 -15.92
CA ILE A 119 -0.84 -7.87 -15.72
C ILE A 119 -0.02 -8.04 -17.01
N LEU A 120 -0.67 -8.28 -18.15
CA LEU A 120 0.05 -8.36 -19.42
C LEU A 120 0.71 -7.00 -19.75
N PRO A 121 1.97 -6.96 -20.23
CA PRO A 121 2.72 -5.70 -20.42
C PRO A 121 2.00 -4.59 -21.22
N PRO A 122 1.25 -4.89 -22.31
CA PRO A 122 0.50 -3.87 -23.03
C PRO A 122 -0.62 -3.24 -22.19
N LEU A 123 -1.28 -4.06 -21.35
CA LEU A 123 -2.34 -3.60 -20.48
C LEU A 123 -1.77 -2.83 -19.28
N LEU A 124 -0.74 -3.36 -18.62
CA LEU A 124 -0.02 -2.67 -17.54
C LEU A 124 0.39 -1.25 -17.93
N THR A 125 1.04 -1.10 -19.09
CA THR A 125 1.49 0.21 -19.59
C THR A 125 0.33 1.20 -19.74
N SER A 126 -0.87 0.70 -20.05
CA SER A 126 -2.07 1.51 -20.26
C SER A 126 -2.79 1.85 -18.95
N ILE A 127 -2.74 0.96 -17.94
CA ILE A 127 -3.43 1.15 -16.65
C ILE A 127 -2.59 1.89 -15.62
N THR A 128 -1.26 1.73 -15.65
CA THR A 128 -0.34 2.32 -14.67
C THR A 128 -0.57 3.83 -14.49
N PRO A 129 -0.70 4.65 -15.56
CA PRO A 129 -0.97 6.09 -15.42
C PRO A 129 -2.32 6.44 -14.77
N LEU A 130 -3.26 5.50 -14.67
CA LEU A 130 -4.57 5.71 -14.06
C LEU A 130 -4.59 5.40 -12.56
N ILE A 131 -3.69 4.52 -12.10
CA ILE A 131 -3.66 4.02 -10.71
C ILE A 131 -2.66 4.75 -9.82
N HIS A 132 -1.75 5.54 -10.39
CA HIS A 132 -0.77 6.31 -9.63
C HIS A 132 -0.45 7.67 -10.27
N ASP A 133 0.06 8.58 -9.44
CA ASP A 133 0.66 9.85 -9.85
C ASP A 133 2.18 9.69 -9.97
N ARG A 134 2.71 9.78 -11.20
CA ARG A 134 4.14 9.58 -11.49
C ARG A 134 5.10 10.55 -10.80
N MET A 135 4.61 11.70 -10.30
CA MET A 135 5.45 12.71 -9.65
C MET A 135 5.63 12.39 -8.16
N THR A 136 4.64 11.73 -7.55
CA THR A 136 4.54 11.56 -6.11
C THR A 136 4.49 10.11 -5.64
N GLN A 137 4.32 9.15 -6.56
CA GLN A 137 4.15 7.73 -6.25
C GLN A 137 5.07 6.84 -7.10
N THR A 138 5.32 5.63 -6.59
CA THR A 138 6.05 4.56 -7.27
C THR A 138 5.15 3.33 -7.31
N VAL A 139 5.20 2.58 -8.43
CA VAL A 139 4.55 1.28 -8.57
C VAL A 139 5.59 0.19 -8.40
N LEU A 140 5.32 -0.76 -7.52
CA LEU A 140 6.13 -1.93 -7.21
C LEU A 140 5.35 -3.19 -7.59
N ASP A 141 6.07 -4.27 -7.91
CA ASP A 141 5.53 -5.58 -8.25
C ASP A 141 5.62 -6.59 -7.10
N CYS A 142 6.40 -6.29 -6.05
CA CYS A 142 6.46 -7.07 -4.82
C CYS A 142 6.35 -6.19 -3.56
N ILE A 143 5.94 -6.80 -2.44
CA ILE A 143 5.81 -6.10 -1.14
C ILE A 143 7.18 -5.87 -0.52
N GLU A 144 8.13 -6.77 -0.78
CA GLU A 144 9.50 -6.72 -0.26
C GLU A 144 10.22 -5.44 -0.69
N ASP A 145 9.98 -4.97 -1.91
CA ASP A 145 10.55 -3.71 -2.43
C ASP A 145 10.03 -2.48 -1.69
N ALA A 146 8.90 -2.57 -0.99
CA ALA A 146 8.38 -1.48 -0.18
C ALA A 146 9.30 -1.15 1.01
N LYS A 147 10.23 -2.03 1.37
CA LYS A 147 11.28 -1.73 2.35
C LYS A 147 12.10 -0.50 1.95
N ALA A 148 12.29 -0.27 0.65
CA ALA A 148 13.00 0.91 0.14
C ALA A 148 12.30 2.24 0.47
N LEU A 149 11.04 2.22 0.93
CA LEU A 149 10.41 3.41 1.48
C LEU A 149 11.22 3.94 2.67
N PHE A 150 11.81 3.04 3.48
CA PHE A 150 12.47 3.32 4.76
C PHE A 150 13.99 3.41 4.63
N ASP A 151 14.51 3.55 3.41
CA ASP A 151 15.93 3.80 3.20
C ASP A 151 16.27 5.22 3.68
N HIS A 152 16.77 5.29 4.92
CA HIS A 152 17.33 6.49 5.53
C HIS A 152 18.64 6.84 4.80
N HIS A 153 18.57 7.75 3.84
CA HIS A 153 19.76 8.35 3.22
C HIS A 153 20.28 9.52 4.05
#